data_AF-I1CK37-F1
#
_entry.id   AF-I1CK37-F1
#
_cell.length_a   1.000
_cell.length_b   1.000
_cell.length_c   1.000
_cell.angle_alpha   90.00
_cell.angle_beta   90.00
_cell.angle_gamma   90.00
#
_symmetry.space_group_name_H-M   'P 1'
#
loop_
_entity.id
_entity.type
_entity.pdbx_description
1 polymer ?
#
loop_
_entity_poly.entity_id
_entity_poly.type
_entity_poly.pdbx_seq_one_letter_code
_entity_poly.pdbx_strand_id
1 'polypeptide(L)'
;MKAKYLADTLKNVATYLHEYQEYMTSLKKNIFSVIGYVPKSKSREEKDTRKRLLDIMCSRLRSRSLVDRVFVAYCCNANDPLHTRDKKRQETVLEELKADGDTKDMLRHINTNNKVCLVALDHAGLSTNCEDLEEFIRNNLSLQKITINPLPFNNKVIVYEREMLLNDSKLDWFQDFLKKIEMVPSDLPCKNIQAL
;
A
#
# COMPACT_ATOMS: atom_id res chain seq x y z
N MET A 1 1.43 -24.80 26.71
CA MET A 1 2.39 -24.33 25.67
C MET A 1 1.72 -23.49 24.58
N LYS A 2 0.66 -23.98 23.90
CA LYS A 2 -0.06 -23.24 22.84
C LYS A 2 -0.71 -21.92 23.30
N ALA A 3 -1.37 -21.89 24.45
CA ALA A 3 -2.04 -20.67 24.95
C ALA A 3 -1.06 -19.54 25.30
N LYS A 4 0.10 -19.88 25.88
CA LYS A 4 1.17 -18.90 26.20
C LYS A 4 1.80 -18.34 24.93
N TYR A 5 2.12 -19.21 23.96
CA TYR A 5 2.63 -18.79 22.66
C TYR A 5 1.65 -17.86 21.94
N LEU A 6 0.35 -18.20 21.92
CA LEU A 6 -0.68 -17.35 21.33
C LEU A 6 -0.78 -15.98 22.03
N ALA A 7 -0.76 -15.95 23.36
CA ALA A 7 -0.80 -14.70 24.12
C ALA A 7 0.44 -13.81 23.85
N ASP A 8 1.62 -14.42 23.78
CA ASP A 8 2.87 -13.71 23.47
C ASP A 8 2.87 -13.17 22.02
N THR A 9 2.38 -13.96 21.05
CA THR A 9 2.18 -13.49 19.66
C THR A 9 1.20 -12.33 19.59
N LEU A 10 0.04 -12.42 20.25
CA LEU A 10 -0.96 -11.35 20.27
C LEU A 10 -0.43 -10.08 20.92
N LYS A 11 0.32 -10.20 22.02
CA LYS A 11 0.97 -9.07 22.68
C LYS A 11 1.97 -8.40 21.75
N ASN A 12 2.82 -9.17 21.07
CA ASN A 12 3.78 -8.62 20.11
C ASN A 12 3.09 -7.90 18.95
N VAL A 13 2.01 -8.45 18.42
CA VAL A 13 1.21 -7.80 17.35
C VAL A 13 0.57 -6.51 17.86
N ALA A 14 0.00 -6.52 19.06
CA ALA A 14 -0.66 -5.35 19.64
C ALA A 14 0.34 -4.22 19.95
N THR A 15 1.48 -4.54 20.58
CA THR A 15 2.56 -3.57 20.82
C THR A 15 3.07 -2.99 19.52
N TYR A 16 3.33 -3.84 18.53
CA TYR A 16 3.82 -3.41 17.23
C TYR A 16 2.84 -2.48 16.51
N LEU A 17 1.56 -2.84 16.51
CA LEU A 17 0.51 -2.02 15.92
C LEU A 17 0.43 -0.65 16.62
N HIS A 18 0.55 -0.63 17.95
CA HIS A 18 0.54 0.61 18.72
C HIS A 18 1.72 1.51 18.35
N GLU A 19 2.95 1.01 18.39
CA GLU A 19 4.16 1.76 18.00
C GLU A 19 4.06 2.31 16.56
N TYR A 20 3.54 1.49 15.64
CA TYR A 20 3.30 1.92 14.26
C TYR A 20 2.26 3.04 14.17
N GLN A 21 1.16 2.96 14.90
CA GLN A 21 0.14 3.99 14.95
C GLN A 21 0.64 5.28 15.59
N GLU A 22 1.50 5.19 16.60
CA GLU A 22 2.19 6.36 17.19
C GLU A 22 3.09 7.03 16.15
N TYR A 23 3.87 6.25 15.40
CA TYR A 23 4.68 6.75 14.29
C TYR A 23 3.81 7.46 13.25
N MET A 24 2.71 6.85 12.80
CA MET A 24 1.77 7.47 11.84
C MET A 24 1.17 8.76 12.38
N THR A 25 0.81 8.80 13.66
CA THR A 25 0.33 10.00 14.33
C THR A 25 1.41 11.10 14.38
N SER A 26 2.66 10.73 14.61
CA SER A 26 3.79 11.67 14.58
C SER A 26 3.99 12.29 13.19
N LEU A 27 3.78 11.53 12.10
CA LEU A 27 3.84 12.07 10.74
C LEU A 27 2.79 13.15 10.53
N LYS A 28 1.55 12.90 10.96
CA LYS A 28 0.46 13.88 10.87
C LYS A 28 0.74 15.16 11.67
N LYS A 29 1.30 15.02 12.88
CA LYS A 29 1.77 16.17 13.68
C LYS A 29 2.86 16.97 12.96
N ASN A 30 3.70 16.29 12.19
CA ASN A 30 4.69 16.88 11.31
C ASN A 30 4.12 17.28 9.93
N ILE A 31 2.82 17.60 9.89
CA ILE A 31 2.09 18.14 8.73
C ILE A 31 2.13 17.27 7.46
N PHE A 32 2.40 15.97 7.59
CA PHE A 32 2.22 15.03 6.48
C PHE A 32 0.74 14.74 6.27
N SER A 33 0.30 14.80 5.02
CA SER A 33 -0.91 14.10 4.57
C SER A 33 -0.56 12.62 4.38
N VAL A 34 -1.14 11.76 5.21
CA VAL A 34 -0.88 10.32 5.16
C VAL A 34 -1.99 9.67 4.33
N ILE A 35 -1.64 9.13 3.17
CA ILE A 35 -2.61 8.55 2.23
C ILE A 35 -2.33 7.08 2.00
N GLY A 36 -3.40 6.28 1.89
CA GLY A 36 -3.34 4.87 1.54
C GLY A 36 -3.53 4.65 0.05
N TYR A 37 -2.87 3.64 -0.50
CA TYR A 37 -3.07 3.19 -1.87
C TYR A 37 -3.30 1.68 -1.94
N VAL A 38 -4.31 1.28 -2.71
CA VAL A 38 -4.70 -0.13 -2.88
C VAL A 38 -4.98 -0.42 -4.35
N PRO A 39 -4.08 -1.08 -5.07
CA PRO A 39 -4.38 -1.62 -6.37
C PRO A 39 -5.01 -2.99 -6.27
N LYS A 40 -5.87 -3.31 -7.24
CA LYS A 40 -6.33 -4.67 -7.47
C LYS A 40 -5.97 -5.12 -8.88
N SER A 41 -5.21 -6.21 -8.91
CA SER A 41 -4.80 -6.84 -10.17
C SER A 41 -5.99 -7.38 -10.96
N LYS A 42 -5.86 -7.39 -12.29
CA LYS A 42 -6.78 -8.11 -13.18
C LYS A 42 -6.86 -9.57 -12.77
N SER A 43 -8.07 -10.05 -12.53
CA SER A 43 -8.34 -11.45 -12.17
C SER A 43 -9.73 -11.87 -12.69
N ARG A 44 -10.01 -13.18 -12.62
CA ARG A 44 -11.30 -13.79 -12.98
C ARG A 44 -12.35 -13.69 -11.87
N GLU A 45 -12.07 -12.95 -10.80
CA GLU A 45 -13.01 -12.78 -9.70
C GLU A 45 -14.22 -11.92 -10.12
N GLU A 46 -15.37 -12.19 -9.53
CA GLU A 46 -16.58 -11.42 -9.77
C GLU A 46 -16.46 -10.00 -9.21
N LYS A 47 -17.26 -9.07 -9.78
CA LYS A 47 -17.23 -7.65 -9.41
C LYS A 47 -17.45 -7.43 -7.91
N ASP A 48 -18.42 -8.12 -7.31
CA ASP A 48 -18.73 -7.92 -5.88
C ASP A 48 -17.65 -8.53 -4.97
N THR A 49 -17.05 -9.65 -5.38
CA THR A 49 -15.87 -10.19 -4.69
C THR A 49 -14.72 -9.19 -4.75
N ARG A 50 -14.48 -8.57 -5.90
CA ARG A 50 -13.45 -7.54 -6.06
C ARG A 50 -13.70 -6.33 -5.16
N LYS A 51 -14.92 -5.79 -5.16
CA LYS A 51 -15.30 -4.66 -4.31
C LYS A 51 -15.07 -4.99 -2.83
N ARG A 52 -15.56 -6.15 -2.38
CA ARG A 52 -15.36 -6.63 -1.01
C ARG A 52 -13.88 -6.70 -0.62
N LEU A 53 -13.03 -7.21 -1.51
CA LEU A 53 -11.58 -7.28 -1.26
C LEU A 53 -10.94 -5.89 -1.16
N LEU A 54 -11.30 -4.97 -2.06
CA LEU A 54 -10.87 -3.58 -2.02
C LEU A 54 -11.30 -2.91 -0.72
N ASP A 55 -12.55 -3.08 -0.29
CA ASP A 55 -13.06 -2.51 0.96
C ASP A 55 -12.34 -3.04 2.20
N ILE A 56 -12.01 -4.33 2.22
CA ILE A 56 -11.21 -4.93 3.30
C ILE A 56 -9.82 -4.27 3.34
N MET A 57 -9.18 -4.11 2.19
CA MET A 57 -7.86 -3.48 2.09
C MET A 57 -7.91 -1.99 2.50
N CYS A 58 -8.92 -1.25 2.04
CA CYS A 58 -9.14 0.14 2.45
C CYS A 58 -9.35 0.25 3.96
N SER A 59 -10.20 -0.62 4.52
CA SER A 59 -10.48 -0.65 5.96
C SER A 59 -9.23 -0.96 6.78
N ARG A 60 -8.34 -1.84 6.29
CA ARG A 60 -7.06 -2.15 6.93
C ARG A 60 -6.12 -0.94 6.95
N LEU A 61 -6.00 -0.21 5.85
CA LEU A 61 -5.18 1.00 5.83
C LEU A 61 -5.71 2.07 6.80
N ARG A 62 -7.04 2.27 6.85
CA ARG A 62 -7.65 3.21 7.80
C ARG A 62 -7.44 2.79 9.25
N SER A 63 -7.70 1.54 9.60
CA SER A 63 -7.62 1.10 11.00
C SER A 63 -6.19 0.94 11.51
N ARG A 64 -5.26 0.49 10.66
CA ARG A 64 -3.90 0.14 11.09
C ARG A 64 -2.90 1.24 10.82
N SER A 65 -2.96 1.85 9.65
CA SER A 65 -2.04 2.91 9.22
C SER A 65 -2.58 4.30 9.49
N LEU A 66 -3.80 4.41 10.02
CA LEU A 66 -4.46 5.67 10.34
C LEU A 66 -4.44 6.65 9.16
N VAL A 67 -4.55 6.18 7.92
CA VAL A 67 -4.48 7.07 6.74
C VAL A 67 -5.65 8.05 6.72
N ASP A 68 -5.40 9.28 6.27
CA ASP A 68 -6.41 10.34 6.13
C ASP A 68 -7.35 10.07 4.96
N ARG A 69 -6.78 9.55 3.86
CA ARG A 69 -7.49 9.19 2.64
C ARG A 69 -6.98 7.86 2.09
N VAL A 70 -7.82 7.12 1.39
CA VAL A 70 -7.46 5.88 0.69
C VAL A 70 -7.84 6.01 -0.78
N PHE A 71 -6.89 5.76 -1.67
CA PHE A 71 -7.12 5.71 -3.10
C PHE A 71 -6.96 4.29 -3.63
N VAL A 72 -7.70 3.96 -4.68
CA VAL A 72 -7.72 2.60 -5.24
C VAL A 72 -7.35 2.59 -6.72
N ALA A 73 -6.71 1.52 -7.16
CA ALA A 73 -6.74 1.14 -8.58
C ALA A 73 -7.66 -0.07 -8.72
N TYR A 74 -8.83 0.12 -9.34
CA TYR A 74 -9.87 -0.92 -9.32
C TYR A 74 -9.46 -2.16 -10.12
N CYS A 75 -8.75 -1.98 -11.23
CA CYS A 75 -8.40 -3.07 -12.14
C CYS A 75 -7.18 -2.68 -12.99
N CYS A 76 -5.98 -2.95 -12.50
CA CYS A 76 -4.72 -2.66 -13.21
C CYS A 76 -3.80 -3.89 -13.23
N ASN A 77 -2.72 -3.86 -13.99
CA ASN A 77 -1.59 -4.74 -13.72
C ASN A 77 -0.62 -4.03 -12.76
N ALA A 78 0.07 -4.78 -11.92
CA ALA A 78 1.07 -4.21 -11.01
C ALA A 78 2.25 -3.56 -11.77
N ASN A 79 2.53 -4.01 -13.00
CA ASN A 79 3.57 -3.44 -13.87
C ASN A 79 3.06 -2.29 -14.77
N ASP A 80 1.76 -1.99 -14.76
CA ASP A 80 1.24 -0.84 -15.51
C ASP A 80 1.74 0.46 -14.86
N PRO A 81 2.23 1.44 -15.67
CA PRO A 81 2.68 2.72 -15.16
C PRO A 81 1.62 3.39 -14.27
N LEU A 82 1.99 3.88 -13.09
CA LEU A 82 1.09 4.48 -12.10
C LEU A 82 0.23 5.59 -12.72
N HIS A 83 0.83 6.42 -13.57
CA HIS A 83 0.14 7.51 -14.25
C HIS A 83 -0.88 7.03 -15.30
N THR A 84 -0.89 5.75 -15.68
CA THR A 84 -1.85 5.19 -16.66
C THR A 84 -2.96 4.36 -16.03
N ARG A 85 -2.86 4.04 -14.75
CA ARG A 85 -3.91 3.30 -14.02
C ARG A 85 -5.19 4.13 -13.98
N ASP A 86 -6.33 3.44 -14.04
CA ASP A 86 -7.67 4.03 -14.02
C ASP A 86 -7.92 5.11 -15.10
N LYS A 87 -7.28 5.00 -16.28
CA LYS A 87 -7.52 5.88 -17.45
C LYS A 87 -9.01 6.04 -17.79
N LYS A 88 -9.81 5.00 -17.57
CA LYS A 88 -11.27 5.03 -17.64
C LYS A 88 -11.81 4.96 -16.22
N ARG A 89 -12.24 6.11 -15.70
CA ARG A 89 -12.82 6.22 -14.35
C ARG A 89 -14.08 5.35 -14.27
N GLN A 90 -14.16 4.54 -13.22
CA GLN A 90 -15.32 3.68 -12.93
C GLN A 90 -16.17 4.35 -11.86
N GLU A 91 -16.84 5.46 -12.19
CA GLU A 91 -17.53 6.32 -11.20
C GLU A 91 -18.50 5.55 -10.31
N THR A 92 -19.42 4.79 -10.90
CA THR A 92 -20.41 3.99 -10.16
C THR A 92 -19.77 2.97 -9.22
N VAL A 93 -18.60 2.44 -9.58
CA VAL A 93 -17.88 1.48 -8.72
C VAL A 93 -17.18 2.20 -7.58
N LEU A 94 -16.58 3.37 -7.83
CA LEU A 94 -15.88 4.14 -6.81
C LEU A 94 -16.84 4.67 -5.74
N GLU A 95 -18.05 5.06 -6.13
CA GLU A 95 -19.11 5.52 -5.19
C GLU A 95 -19.53 4.45 -4.18
N GLU A 96 -19.40 3.17 -4.54
CA GLU A 96 -19.74 2.04 -3.68
C GLU A 96 -18.58 1.58 -2.78
N LEU A 97 -17.36 2.03 -3.05
CA LEU A 97 -16.16 1.62 -2.31
C LEU A 97 -15.88 2.53 -1.11
N LYS A 98 -15.22 2.00 -0.09
CA LYS A 98 -14.70 2.77 1.07
C LYS A 98 -13.41 3.56 0.74
N ALA A 99 -13.31 4.05 -0.49
CA ALA A 99 -12.19 4.80 -1.04
C ALA A 99 -12.57 6.28 -1.22
N ASP A 100 -11.57 7.15 -1.18
CA ASP A 100 -11.69 8.59 -1.41
C ASP A 100 -11.43 8.99 -2.87
N GLY A 101 -11.11 8.01 -3.74
CA GLY A 101 -10.88 8.23 -5.16
C GLY A 101 -10.06 7.11 -5.82
N ASP A 102 -9.78 7.30 -7.10
CA ASP A 102 -8.94 6.39 -7.89
C ASP A 102 -7.45 6.79 -7.90
N THR A 103 -6.63 6.11 -8.71
CA THR A 103 -5.21 6.48 -8.86
C THR A 103 -5.03 7.91 -9.38
N LYS A 104 -5.93 8.45 -10.20
CA LYS A 104 -5.83 9.83 -10.70
C LYS A 104 -6.13 10.85 -9.61
N ASP A 105 -7.10 10.56 -8.76
CA ASP A 105 -7.40 11.36 -7.58
C ASP A 105 -6.21 11.36 -6.61
N MET A 106 -5.53 10.21 -6.45
CA MET A 106 -4.29 10.10 -5.68
C MET A 106 -3.19 11.01 -6.24
N LEU A 107 -2.91 10.93 -7.54
CA LEU A 107 -1.88 11.75 -8.18
C LEU A 107 -2.19 13.23 -8.04
N ARG A 108 -3.46 13.62 -8.19
CA ARG A 108 -3.90 15.00 -7.95
C ARG A 108 -3.63 15.40 -6.50
N HIS A 109 -4.02 14.57 -5.54
CA HIS A 109 -3.82 14.83 -4.11
C HIS A 109 -2.33 14.98 -3.77
N ILE A 110 -1.46 14.12 -4.32
CA ILE A 110 -0.02 14.25 -4.14
C ILE A 110 0.48 15.62 -4.61
N ASN A 111 0.07 16.03 -5.82
CA ASN A 111 0.54 17.27 -6.43
C ASN A 111 -0.03 18.55 -5.81
N THR A 112 -1.15 18.48 -5.07
CA THR A 112 -1.77 19.64 -4.43
C THR A 112 -1.41 19.79 -2.95
N ASN A 113 -0.66 18.85 -2.37
CA ASN A 113 -0.25 18.88 -0.97
C ASN A 113 1.25 19.16 -0.84
N ASN A 114 1.69 19.62 0.33
CA ASN A 114 3.09 20.00 0.55
C ASN A 114 3.97 18.81 0.97
N LYS A 115 3.46 17.94 1.85
CA LYS A 115 4.15 16.77 2.37
C LYS A 115 3.21 15.58 2.38
N VAL A 116 3.55 14.53 1.65
CA VAL A 116 2.76 13.32 1.54
C VAL A 116 3.57 12.11 1.97
N CYS A 117 2.93 11.27 2.80
CA CYS A 117 3.38 9.90 3.06
C CYS A 117 2.40 8.95 2.37
N LEU A 118 2.88 8.21 1.38
CA LEU A 118 2.10 7.19 0.69
C LEU A 118 2.25 5.85 1.40
N VAL A 119 1.15 5.22 1.76
CA VAL A 119 1.11 3.93 2.45
C VAL A 119 0.55 2.86 1.52
N ALA A 120 1.29 1.77 1.31
CA ALA A 120 0.85 0.59 0.58
C ALA A 120 0.92 -0.65 1.49
N LEU A 121 0.10 -1.67 1.20
CA LEU A 121 0.08 -2.91 1.99
C LEU A 121 1.30 -3.79 1.72
N ASP A 122 1.81 -3.77 0.50
CA ASP A 122 3.05 -4.42 0.13
C ASP A 122 3.65 -3.68 -1.07
N HIS A 123 4.88 -4.01 -1.44
CA HIS A 123 5.57 -3.37 -2.56
C HIS A 123 4.91 -3.65 -3.91
N ALA A 124 4.40 -4.86 -4.17
CA ALA A 124 3.69 -5.17 -5.42
C ALA A 124 2.34 -4.43 -5.50
N GLY A 125 1.74 -4.15 -4.34
CA GLY A 125 0.61 -3.27 -4.11
C GLY A 125 0.96 -1.79 -4.24
N LEU A 126 2.22 -1.44 -4.49
CA LEU A 126 2.60 -0.12 -4.99
C LEU A 126 2.83 -0.20 -6.50
N SER A 127 3.81 -1.00 -6.92
CA SER A 127 4.14 -1.28 -8.31
C SER A 127 5.03 -2.52 -8.41
N THR A 128 5.14 -3.11 -9.59
CA THR A 128 6.26 -4.01 -9.93
C THR A 128 7.14 -3.41 -11.03
N ASN A 129 6.81 -2.21 -11.50
CA ASN A 129 7.58 -1.47 -12.49
C ASN A 129 8.56 -0.53 -11.78
N CYS A 130 9.84 -0.90 -11.72
CA CYS A 130 10.85 -0.13 -11.02
C CYS A 130 11.13 1.21 -11.69
N GLU A 131 11.22 1.23 -13.02
CA GLU A 131 11.53 2.42 -13.80
C GLU A 131 10.42 3.47 -13.66
N ASP A 132 9.15 3.05 -13.81
CA ASP A 132 7.99 3.93 -13.58
C ASP A 132 7.88 4.37 -12.12
N LEU A 133 8.21 3.50 -11.15
CA LEU A 133 8.19 3.87 -9.74
C LEU A 133 9.24 4.93 -9.42
N GLU A 134 10.45 4.80 -9.96
CA GLU A 134 11.51 5.79 -9.83
C GLU A 134 11.08 7.13 -10.45
N GLU A 135 10.56 7.10 -11.68
CA GLU A 135 10.04 8.29 -12.36
C GLU A 135 8.91 8.95 -11.56
N PHE A 136 7.99 8.15 -11.02
CA PHE A 136 6.92 8.62 -10.14
C PHE A 136 7.47 9.33 -8.90
N ILE A 137 8.44 8.76 -8.19
CA ILE A 137 9.05 9.38 -6.99
C ILE A 137 9.78 10.67 -7.37
N ARG A 138 10.49 10.67 -8.49
CA ARG A 138 11.25 11.82 -8.99
C ARG A 138 10.33 12.99 -9.33
N ASN A 139 9.24 12.72 -10.04
CA ASN A 139 8.32 13.73 -10.56
C ASN A 139 7.34 14.29 -9.51
N ASN A 140 7.11 13.59 -8.40
CA ASN A 140 6.19 14.03 -7.35
C ASN A 140 6.95 14.56 -6.14
N LEU A 141 7.39 15.83 -6.19
CA LEU A 141 8.20 16.46 -5.13
C LEU A 141 7.53 16.45 -3.74
N SER A 142 6.20 16.50 -3.69
CA SER A 142 5.45 16.43 -2.45
C SER A 142 5.44 15.06 -1.79
N LEU A 143 5.76 14.00 -2.54
CA LEU A 143 5.88 12.63 -2.02
C LEU A 143 7.19 12.48 -1.26
N GLN A 144 7.13 12.66 0.06
CA GLN A 144 8.33 12.71 0.90
C GLN A 144 8.63 11.35 1.56
N LYS A 145 7.61 10.50 1.75
CA LYS A 145 7.77 9.17 2.33
C LYS A 145 6.91 8.13 1.63
N ILE A 146 7.42 6.90 1.55
CA ILE A 146 6.64 5.71 1.20
C ILE A 146 6.72 4.74 2.37
N THR A 147 5.58 4.31 2.88
CA THR A 147 5.48 3.29 3.92
C THR A 147 4.86 2.03 3.36
N ILE A 148 5.56 0.90 3.49
CA ILE A 148 5.03 -0.41 3.17
C ILE A 148 4.60 -1.09 4.48
N ASN A 149 3.35 -1.53 4.54
CA ASN A 149 2.71 -2.10 5.72
C ASN A 149 2.28 -3.57 5.50
N PRO A 150 3.21 -4.55 5.56
CA PRO A 150 2.98 -5.96 5.17
C PRO A 150 2.29 -6.77 6.28
N LEU A 151 1.49 -6.10 7.08
CA LEU A 151 1.21 -6.48 8.46
C LEU A 151 0.14 -7.57 8.66
N PRO A 152 -0.27 -8.39 7.68
CA PRO A 152 -0.73 -9.75 7.97
C PRO A 152 0.41 -10.78 8.00
N PHE A 153 1.59 -10.45 7.45
CA PHE A 153 2.64 -11.42 7.13
C PHE A 153 3.96 -11.16 7.86
N ASN A 154 4.28 -9.90 8.14
CA ASN A 154 5.42 -9.55 8.96
C ASN A 154 5.05 -8.47 9.98
N ASN A 155 5.62 -8.53 11.18
CA ASN A 155 5.52 -7.45 12.16
C ASN A 155 6.55 -6.35 11.86
N LYS A 156 6.72 -5.98 10.58
CA LYS A 156 7.72 -5.01 10.16
C LYS A 156 7.26 -4.18 8.95
N VAL A 157 6.73 -3.02 9.27
CA VAL A 157 6.61 -1.86 8.40
C VAL A 157 7.98 -1.42 7.93
N ILE A 158 8.05 -1.03 6.66
CA ILE A 158 9.24 -0.47 6.07
C ILE A 158 8.91 0.95 5.63
N VAL A 159 9.75 1.90 6.01
CA VAL A 159 9.60 3.31 5.66
C VAL A 159 10.76 3.71 4.79
N TYR A 160 10.47 4.36 3.68
CA TYR A 160 11.43 4.92 2.75
C TYR A 160 11.27 6.43 2.70
N GLU A 161 12.35 7.16 2.97
CA GLU A 161 12.43 8.60 2.74
C GLU A 161 12.75 8.87 1.28
N ARG A 162 12.08 9.85 0.67
CA ARG A 162 12.27 10.20 -0.76
C ARG A 162 13.74 10.45 -1.12
N GLU A 163 14.47 11.15 -0.27
CA GLU A 163 15.88 11.45 -0.49
C GLU A 163 16.74 10.18 -0.58
N MET A 164 16.46 9.19 0.27
CA MET A 164 17.14 7.89 0.20
C MET A 164 16.80 7.15 -1.10
N LEU A 165 15.54 7.22 -1.54
CA LEU A 165 15.08 6.57 -2.76
C LEU A 165 15.72 7.14 -4.04
N LEU A 166 16.13 8.42 -4.02
CA LEU A 166 16.68 9.10 -5.19
C LEU A 166 18.21 9.17 -5.20
N ASN A 167 18.84 9.05 -4.03
CA ASN A 167 20.30 9.01 -3.91
C ASN A 167 20.87 7.62 -4.16
N ASP A 168 20.06 6.57 -4.00
CA ASP A 168 20.46 5.20 -4.26
C ASP A 168 20.29 4.89 -5.75
N SER A 169 21.41 4.63 -6.44
CA SER A 169 21.51 4.75 -7.90
C SER A 169 20.63 3.79 -8.73
N LYS A 170 19.90 2.83 -8.11
CA LYS A 170 19.07 1.83 -8.83
C LYS A 170 17.85 1.29 -8.09
N LEU A 171 17.38 1.92 -7.00
CA LEU A 171 16.37 1.31 -6.11
C LEU A 171 16.73 -0.17 -5.80
N ASP A 172 18.00 -0.47 -5.49
CA ASP A 172 18.47 -1.85 -5.29
C ASP A 172 17.64 -2.57 -4.21
N TRP A 173 17.18 -1.83 -3.20
CA TRP A 173 16.24 -2.30 -2.18
C TRP A 173 14.91 -2.82 -2.76
N PHE A 174 14.43 -2.24 -3.86
CA PHE A 174 13.19 -2.60 -4.53
C PHE A 174 13.41 -3.75 -5.50
N GLN A 175 14.53 -3.74 -6.24
CA GLN A 175 14.95 -4.85 -7.09
C GLN A 175 15.19 -6.12 -6.27
N ASP A 176 15.86 -6.01 -5.11
CA ASP A 176 16.08 -7.13 -4.20
C ASP A 176 14.79 -7.64 -3.57
N PHE A 177 13.78 -6.77 -3.41
CA PHE A 177 12.44 -7.22 -3.06
C PHE A 177 11.78 -7.99 -4.23
N LEU A 178 11.83 -7.48 -5.47
CA LEU A 178 11.23 -8.16 -6.61
C LEU A 178 11.86 -9.52 -6.88
N LYS A 179 13.19 -9.63 -6.75
CA LYS A 179 13.90 -10.92 -6.82
C LYS A 179 13.38 -11.90 -5.77
N LYS A 180 13.07 -11.43 -4.55
CA LYS A 180 12.47 -12.28 -3.50
C LYS A 180 11.05 -12.73 -3.85
N ILE A 181 10.26 -11.92 -4.58
CA ILE A 181 8.96 -12.36 -5.12
C ILE A 181 9.15 -13.43 -6.19
N GLU A 182 10.04 -13.21 -7.16
CA GLU A 182 10.28 -14.16 -8.26
C GLU A 182 10.79 -15.52 -7.78
N MET A 183 11.48 -15.54 -6.64
CA MET A 183 11.92 -16.77 -5.97
C MET A 183 10.82 -17.50 -5.19
N VAL A 184 9.62 -16.92 -5.05
CA VAL A 184 8.44 -17.63 -4.51
C VAL A 184 7.70 -18.25 -5.69
N PRO A 185 7.59 -19.58 -5.79
CA PRO A 185 6.87 -20.24 -6.87
C PRO A 185 5.45 -19.67 -6.99
N SER A 186 5.04 -19.32 -8.22
CA SER A 186 3.71 -18.78 -8.55
C SER A 186 2.54 -19.72 -8.24
N ASP A 187 2.82 -20.91 -7.72
CA ASP A 187 1.86 -21.99 -7.47
C ASP A 187 1.37 -22.08 -6.02
N LEU A 188 1.62 -21.09 -5.16
CA LEU A 188 0.93 -21.05 -3.87
C LEU A 188 -0.55 -20.69 -4.09
N PRO A 189 -1.49 -21.63 -3.87
CA PRO A 189 -2.89 -21.37 -4.13
C PRO A 189 -3.37 -20.25 -3.21
N CYS A 190 -4.17 -19.33 -3.76
CA CYS A 190 -4.98 -18.34 -3.03
C CYS A 190 -6.08 -19.00 -2.16
N LYS A 191 -5.76 -20.08 -1.45
CA LYS A 191 -6.60 -20.77 -0.48
C LYS A 191 -5.93 -20.61 0.88
N ASN A 192 -6.20 -19.47 1.52
CA ASN A 192 -6.34 -19.31 2.98
C ASN A 192 -6.54 -17.82 3.32
N ILE A 193 -7.56 -17.20 2.71
CA ILE A 193 -8.19 -15.99 3.26
C ILE A 193 -9.55 -16.40 3.82
N GLN A 194 -9.52 -17.28 4.82
CA GLN A 194 -10.62 -17.46 5.76
C GLN A 194 -9.99 -17.63 7.14
N ALA A 195 -10.42 -16.76 8.07
CA ALA A 195 -10.02 -16.69 9.47
C ALA A 195 -8.56 -16.26 9.73
N LEU A 196 -8.36 -14.95 9.88
CA LEU A 196 -7.76 -14.26 11.05
C LEU A 196 -7.83 -12.75 10.84
#